data_AF-A0A914QKZ7-F1
#
_entry.id   AF-A0A914QKZ7-F1
#
_cell.length_a   1.000
_cell.length_b   1.000
_cell.length_c   1.000
_cell.angle_alpha   90.00
_cell.angle_beta   90.00
_cell.angle_gamma   90.00
#
_symmetry.space_group_name_H-M   'P 1'
#
loop_
_entity.id
_entity.type
_entity.pdbx_description
1 polymer ?
#
loop_
_entity_poly.entity_id
_entity_poly.type
_entity_poly.pdbx_seq_one_letter_code
_entity_poly.pdbx_strand_id
1 'polypeptide(L)'
;MEDVRHRRRLNAKQLQEERNAKTEYDLARIQLKRLQENIDVPAPIPKRKTTPPPAEPPEMVRNVVGSSAAAGSAEFHIYRNNKRKEENRQRYMEYVEKKEKAEKEYEDKIKNIKEEEEARTAKKRAKRQKRREKLKAARKAVSFLLYSCSF
;
A
#
# COMPACT_ATOMS: atom_id res chain seq x y z
N MET A 1 -6.32 -36.35 -9.44
CA MET A 1 -6.63 -34.95 -9.80
C MET A 1 -8.00 -34.63 -9.23
N GLU A 2 -8.11 -33.72 -8.27
CA GLU A 2 -9.44 -33.28 -7.80
C GLU A 2 -10.15 -32.50 -8.91
N ASP A 3 -11.41 -32.86 -9.18
CA ASP A 3 -12.25 -32.18 -10.16
C ASP A 3 -12.49 -30.71 -9.77
N VAL A 4 -12.30 -29.79 -10.73
CA VAL A 4 -12.57 -28.35 -10.56
C VAL A 4 -13.99 -28.07 -10.05
N ARG A 5 -14.95 -28.93 -10.44
CA ARG A 5 -16.35 -28.86 -9.99
C ARG A 5 -16.50 -29.17 -8.50
N HIS A 6 -15.71 -30.12 -7.96
CA HIS A 6 -15.73 -30.48 -6.54
C HIS A 6 -15.19 -29.33 -5.68
N ARG A 7 -14.04 -28.76 -6.05
CA ARG A 7 -13.44 -27.60 -5.37
C ARG A 7 -14.38 -26.39 -5.33
N ARG A 8 -15.06 -26.09 -6.43
CA ARG A 8 -16.08 -25.01 -6.48
C ARG A 8 -17.23 -25.26 -5.51
N ARG A 9 -17.70 -26.51 -5.38
CA ARG A 9 -18.76 -26.88 -4.43
C ARG A 9 -18.30 -26.72 -2.98
N LEU A 10 -17.07 -27.12 -2.65
CA LEU A 10 -16.50 -26.93 -1.31
C LEU A 10 -16.41 -25.44 -0.96
N ASN A 11 -15.87 -24.61 -1.86
CA ASN A 11 -15.79 -23.16 -1.65
C ASN A 11 -17.18 -22.52 -1.48
N ALA A 12 -18.19 -23.00 -2.20
CA ALA A 12 -19.56 -22.51 -2.06
C ALA A 12 -20.17 -22.88 -0.70
N LYS A 13 -19.94 -24.11 -0.22
CA LYS A 13 -20.37 -24.53 1.13
C LYS A 13 -19.70 -23.70 2.21
N GLN A 14 -18.39 -23.50 2.10
CA GLN A 14 -17.59 -22.66 2.99
C GLN A 14 -18.13 -21.23 3.09
N LEU A 15 -18.47 -20.62 1.95
CA LEU A 15 -19.05 -19.29 1.90
C LEU A 15 -20.46 -19.25 2.52
N GLN A 16 -21.24 -20.31 2.36
CA GLN A 16 -22.57 -20.42 2.95
C GLN A 16 -22.50 -20.56 4.49
N GLU A 17 -21.54 -21.31 5.02
CA GLU A 17 -21.27 -21.41 6.46
C GLU A 17 -20.85 -20.07 7.07
N GLU A 18 -19.98 -19.33 6.37
CA GLU A 18 -19.60 -17.97 6.77
C GLU A 18 -20.83 -17.05 6.78
N ARG A 19 -21.69 -17.11 5.76
CA ARG A 19 -22.93 -16.31 5.71
C ARG A 19 -23.94 -16.66 6.82
N ASN A 20 -23.91 -17.89 7.32
CA ASN A 20 -24.83 -18.37 8.35
C ASN A 20 -24.38 -18.01 9.78
N ALA A 21 -23.18 -17.44 9.96
CA ALA A 21 -22.69 -17.02 11.27
C ALA A 21 -23.49 -15.82 11.80
N LYS A 22 -23.81 -15.84 13.10
CA LYS A 22 -24.65 -14.82 13.73
C LYS A 22 -23.84 -13.70 14.38
N THR A 23 -22.58 -13.96 14.73
CA THR A 23 -21.70 -13.02 15.45
C THR A 23 -20.29 -13.08 14.85
N GLU A 24 -19.54 -11.98 14.94
CA GLU A 24 -18.14 -11.89 14.48
C GLU A 24 -17.24 -12.97 15.10
N TYR A 25 -17.51 -13.32 16.37
CA TYR A 25 -16.81 -14.40 17.05
C TYR A 25 -17.06 -15.76 16.38
N ASP A 26 -18.29 -16.03 15.93
CA ASP A 26 -18.62 -17.28 15.25
C ASP A 26 -17.95 -17.36 13.87
N LEU A 27 -17.87 -16.25 13.14
CA LEU A 27 -17.11 -16.14 11.89
C LEU A 27 -15.64 -16.50 12.09
N ALA A 28 -14.99 -15.86 13.07
CA ALA A 28 -13.61 -16.12 13.41
C ALA A 28 -13.39 -17.58 13.84
N ARG A 29 -14.31 -18.14 14.63
CA ARG A 29 -14.27 -19.54 15.07
C ARG A 29 -14.36 -20.52 13.89
N ILE A 30 -15.25 -20.27 12.92
CA ILE A 30 -15.41 -21.10 11.72
C ILE A 30 -14.14 -21.03 10.86
N GLN A 31 -13.59 -19.84 10.63
CA GLN A 31 -12.36 -19.65 9.88
C GLN A 31 -11.17 -20.33 10.56
N LEU A 32 -11.01 -20.15 11.88
CA LEU A 32 -9.93 -20.79 12.64
C LEU A 32 -10.02 -22.31 12.58
N LYS A 33 -11.21 -22.90 12.75
CA LYS A 33 -11.41 -24.35 12.60
C LYS A 33 -10.94 -24.85 11.24
N ARG A 34 -11.28 -24.13 10.15
CA ARG A 34 -10.86 -24.49 8.79
C ARG A 34 -9.33 -24.46 8.64
N LEU A 35 -8.65 -23.46 9.21
CA LEU A 35 -7.19 -23.42 9.17
C LEU A 35 -6.57 -24.54 10.03
N GLN A 36 -7.22 -24.93 11.13
CA GLN A 36 -6.75 -26.01 12.02
C GLN A 36 -6.96 -27.42 11.43
N GLU A 37 -7.87 -27.60 10.47
CA GLU A 37 -8.04 -28.89 9.78
C GLU A 37 -6.80 -29.29 8.97
N ASN A 38 -6.02 -28.30 8.48
CA ASN A 38 -4.81 -28.54 7.67
C ASN A 38 -3.64 -27.68 8.18
N ILE A 39 -3.12 -28.03 9.36
CA ILE A 39 -2.03 -27.28 10.03
C ILE A 39 -0.73 -27.29 9.22
N ASP A 40 -0.45 -28.39 8.50
CA ASP A 40 0.78 -28.54 7.73
C ASP A 40 0.83 -27.65 6.47
N VAL A 41 -0.34 -27.18 5.99
CA VAL A 41 -0.43 -26.34 4.80
C VAL A 41 -0.34 -24.86 5.22
N PRO A 42 0.64 -24.09 4.70
CA PRO A 42 0.75 -22.69 5.05
C PRO A 42 -0.50 -21.92 4.61
N ALA A 43 -0.99 -21.04 5.49
CA ALA A 43 -2.19 -20.26 5.23
C ALA A 43 -2.03 -19.38 3.97
N PRO A 44 -3.05 -19.29 3.10
CA PRO A 44 -2.99 -18.48 1.89
C PRO A 44 -3.11 -16.99 2.22
N ILE A 45 -1.98 -16.31 2.39
CA ILE A 45 -1.93 -14.86 2.59
C ILE A 45 -2.07 -14.17 1.21
N PRO A 46 -3.12 -13.35 1.00
CA PRO A 46 -3.29 -12.67 -0.28
C PRO A 46 -2.17 -11.64 -0.47
N LYS A 47 -1.50 -11.71 -1.63
CA LYS A 47 -0.55 -10.67 -2.04
C LYS A 47 -1.28 -9.36 -2.29
N ARG A 48 -0.60 -8.22 -2.06
CA ARG A 48 -1.13 -6.89 -2.37
C ARG A 48 -1.55 -6.85 -3.84
N LYS A 49 -2.83 -6.52 -4.09
CA LYS A 49 -3.35 -6.36 -5.45
C LYS A 49 -2.68 -5.12 -6.07
N THR A 50 -1.93 -5.32 -7.15
CA THR A 50 -1.40 -4.25 -7.98
C THR A 50 -2.27 -4.13 -9.23
N THR A 51 -2.47 -2.90 -9.71
CA THR A 51 -3.05 -2.68 -11.04
C THR A 51 -2.07 -3.21 -12.08
N PRO A 52 -2.43 -4.25 -12.86
CA PRO A 52 -1.50 -4.81 -13.83
C PRO A 52 -1.19 -3.77 -14.92
N PRO A 53 0.07 -3.65 -15.36
CA PRO A 53 0.42 -2.79 -16.48
C PRO A 53 -0.25 -3.29 -17.77
N PRO A 54 -0.44 -2.41 -18.77
CA PRO A 54 -0.87 -2.82 -20.09
C PRO A 54 0.16 -3.81 -20.68
N ALA A 55 -0.33 -4.77 -21.46
CA ALA A 55 0.55 -5.75 -22.10
C ALA A 55 1.54 -5.05 -23.03
N GLU A 56 2.80 -5.47 -22.97
CA GLU A 56 3.83 -4.95 -23.86
C GLU A 56 3.50 -5.27 -25.32
N PRO A 57 3.79 -4.35 -26.25
CA PRO A 57 3.60 -4.62 -27.67
C PRO A 57 4.51 -5.78 -28.09
N PRO A 58 4.04 -6.69 -28.97
CA PRO A 58 4.89 -7.76 -29.47
C PRO A 58 6.05 -7.18 -30.28
N GLU A 59 7.25 -7.75 -30.10
CA GLU A 59 8.47 -7.29 -30.77
C GLU A 59 8.40 -7.44 -32.29
N MET A 60 7.84 -8.56 -32.77
CA MET A 60 7.68 -8.83 -34.20
C MET A 60 6.24 -9.23 -34.51
N VAL A 61 5.64 -8.53 -35.47
CA VAL A 61 4.37 -8.95 -36.07
C VAL A 61 4.68 -9.82 -37.28
N ARG A 62 4.32 -11.10 -37.20
CA ARG A 62 4.64 -12.10 -38.26
C ARG A 62 3.70 -12.05 -39.45
N ASN A 63 2.47 -11.58 -39.26
CA ASN A 63 1.39 -11.66 -40.24
C ASN A 63 1.06 -10.27 -40.81
N VAL A 64 2.09 -9.55 -41.27
CA VAL A 64 1.90 -8.23 -41.91
C VAL A 64 1.60 -8.46 -43.38
N VAL A 65 0.41 -8.01 -43.82
CA VAL A 65 0.06 -7.97 -45.25
C VAL A 65 0.84 -6.84 -45.94
N GLY A 66 1.18 -7.01 -47.22
CA GLY A 66 1.98 -6.03 -47.96
C GLY A 66 1.39 -4.62 -47.94
N SER A 67 2.23 -3.58 -47.99
CA SER A 67 1.81 -2.19 -47.83
C SER A 67 0.84 -1.68 -48.89
N SER A 68 0.79 -2.33 -50.06
CA SER A 68 -0.14 -2.04 -51.16
C SER A 68 -1.31 -3.02 -51.24
N ALA A 69 -1.45 -3.95 -50.29
CA ALA A 69 -2.56 -4.89 -50.28
C ALA A 69 -3.86 -4.15 -49.92
N ALA A 70 -4.97 -4.48 -50.61
CA ALA A 70 -6.27 -3.90 -50.31
C ALA A 70 -6.76 -4.30 -48.91
N ALA A 71 -7.62 -3.46 -48.31
CA ALA A 71 -8.18 -3.71 -46.98
C ALA A 71 -8.89 -5.07 -46.91
N GLY A 72 -8.28 -6.01 -46.18
CA GLY A 72 -8.84 -7.34 -45.95
C GLY A 72 -9.96 -7.32 -44.92
N SER A 73 -10.82 -8.34 -44.92
CA SER A 73 -11.93 -8.48 -43.97
C SER A 73 -11.50 -8.55 -42.50
N ALA A 74 -10.26 -8.96 -42.22
CA ALA A 74 -9.70 -9.03 -40.87
C ALA A 74 -9.13 -7.69 -40.36
N GLU A 75 -8.86 -6.73 -41.25
CA GLU A 75 -8.15 -5.48 -40.90
C GLU A 75 -8.94 -4.64 -39.89
N PHE A 76 -10.27 -4.62 -40.03
CA PHE A 76 -11.14 -3.93 -39.09
C PHE A 76 -11.02 -4.47 -37.66
N HIS A 77 -10.96 -5.79 -37.49
CA HIS A 77 -10.84 -6.41 -36.17
C HIS A 77 -9.45 -6.18 -35.55
N ILE A 78 -8.40 -6.13 -36.38
CA ILE A 78 -7.04 -5.78 -35.95
C ILE A 78 -7.02 -4.34 -35.42
N TYR A 79 -7.54 -3.38 -36.19
CA TYR A 79 -7.65 -1.98 -35.76
C TYR A 79 -8.44 -1.84 -34.45
N ARG A 80 -9.61 -2.47 -34.34
CA ARG A 80 -10.44 -2.43 -33.13
C ARG A 80 -9.68 -2.91 -31.90
N ASN A 81 -8.96 -4.03 -32.02
CA ASN A 81 -8.19 -4.58 -30.91
C ASN A 81 -7.00 -3.69 -30.55
N ASN A 82 -6.29 -3.15 -31.53
CA ASN A 82 -5.15 -2.25 -31.31
C ASN A 82 -5.60 -0.93 -30.67
N LYS A 83 -6.70 -0.33 -31.16
CA LYS A 83 -7.29 0.87 -30.55
C LYS A 83 -7.64 0.62 -29.09
N ARG A 84 -8.29 -0.50 -28.77
CA ARG A 84 -8.63 -0.84 -27.38
C ARG A 84 -7.39 -1.03 -26.50
N LYS A 85 -6.35 -1.68 -27.01
CA LYS A 85 -5.07 -1.84 -26.30
C LYS A 85 -4.43 -0.47 -26.03
N GLU A 86 -4.43 0.41 -27.02
CA GLU A 86 -3.82 1.73 -26.94
C GLU A 86 -4.60 2.67 -25.99
N GLU A 87 -5.93 2.70 -26.06
CA GLU A 87 -6.76 3.45 -25.11
C GLU A 87 -6.54 2.97 -23.67
N ASN A 88 -6.48 1.64 -23.45
CA ASN A 88 -6.18 1.09 -22.14
C ASN A 88 -4.77 1.48 -21.66
N ARG A 89 -3.79 1.49 -22.57
CA ARG A 89 -2.41 1.91 -22.28
C ARG A 89 -2.37 3.38 -21.86
N GLN A 90 -3.00 4.26 -22.64
CA GLN A 90 -3.08 5.70 -22.34
C GLN A 90 -3.76 5.97 -21.00
N ARG A 91 -4.93 5.36 -20.75
CA ARG A 91 -5.65 5.46 -19.47
C ARG A 91 -4.82 4.99 -18.28
N TYR A 92 -4.03 3.93 -18.46
CA TYR A 92 -3.12 3.45 -17.42
C TYR A 92 -2.02 4.47 -17.13
N MET A 93 -1.38 5.03 -18.15
CA MET A 93 -0.33 6.04 -17.97
C MET A 93 -0.87 7.28 -17.26
N GLU A 94 -2.04 7.78 -17.67
CA GLU A 94 -2.70 8.91 -17.00
C GLU A 94 -3.05 8.59 -15.54
N TYR A 95 -3.51 7.38 -15.25
CA TYR A 95 -3.82 6.94 -13.90
C TYR A 95 -2.57 6.90 -13.01
N VAL A 96 -1.47 6.32 -13.51
CA VAL A 96 -0.19 6.25 -12.80
C VAL A 96 0.34 7.66 -12.55
N GLU A 97 0.34 8.53 -13.56
CA GLU A 97 0.80 9.91 -13.42
C GLU A 97 0.01 10.68 -12.35
N LYS A 98 -1.33 10.59 -12.37
CA LYS A 98 -2.18 11.25 -11.36
C LYS A 98 -1.90 10.72 -9.95
N LYS A 99 -1.72 9.41 -9.82
CA LYS A 99 -1.42 8.76 -8.55
C LYS A 99 -0.06 9.20 -8.01
N GLU A 100 0.97 9.17 -8.83
CA GLU A 100 2.32 9.57 -8.43
C GLU A 100 2.38 11.06 -8.03
N LYS A 101 1.68 11.93 -8.77
CA LYS A 101 1.56 13.35 -8.40
C LYS A 101 0.90 13.52 -7.03
N ALA A 102 -0.23 12.85 -6.80
CA ALA A 102 -0.94 12.91 -5.53
C ALA A 102 -0.10 12.35 -4.36
N GLU A 103 0.65 11.27 -4.57
CA GLU A 103 1.55 10.69 -3.58
C GLU A 103 2.70 11.65 -3.24
N LYS A 104 3.35 12.25 -4.25
CA LYS A 104 4.40 13.27 -4.04
C LYS A 104 3.89 14.48 -3.27
N GLU A 105 2.76 15.05 -3.67
CA GLU A 105 2.15 16.18 -2.96
C GLU A 105 1.81 15.84 -1.51
N TYR A 106 1.34 14.63 -1.25
CA TYR A 106 1.05 14.17 0.10
C TYR A 106 2.32 14.01 0.93
N GLU A 107 3.36 13.39 0.38
CA GLU A 107 4.65 13.23 1.04
C GLU A 107 5.28 14.57 1.40
N ASP A 108 5.24 15.54 0.47
CA ASP A 108 5.80 16.87 0.70
C ASP A 108 5.02 17.63 1.77
N LYS A 109 3.68 17.52 1.78
CA LYS A 109 2.86 18.07 2.88
C LYS A 109 3.23 17.47 4.24
N ILE A 110 3.41 16.15 4.31
CA ILE A 110 3.80 15.46 5.55
C ILE A 110 5.20 15.88 6.01
N LYS A 111 6.16 16.03 5.09
CA LYS A 111 7.51 16.51 5.41
C LYS A 111 7.47 17.93 5.98
N ASN A 112 6.76 18.83 5.32
CA ASN A 112 6.62 20.22 5.78
C ASN A 112 5.98 20.31 7.17
N ILE A 113 4.91 19.54 7.43
CA ILE A 113 4.27 19.49 8.75
C ILE A 113 5.26 18.99 9.81
N LYS A 114 6.02 17.92 9.51
CA LYS A 114 7.02 17.38 10.44
C LYS A 114 8.12 18.40 10.74
N GLU A 115 8.65 19.07 9.73
CA GLU A 115 9.68 20.10 9.91
C GLU A 115 9.18 21.28 10.75
N GLU A 116 7.95 21.75 10.50
CA GLU A 116 7.33 22.80 11.30
C GLU A 116 7.12 22.39 12.76
N GLU A 117 6.64 21.17 13.01
CA GLU A 117 6.47 20.61 14.34
C GLU A 117 7.81 20.44 15.06
N GLU A 118 8.84 19.96 14.36
CA GLU A 118 10.19 19.82 14.88
C GLU A 118 10.80 21.19 15.22
N ALA A 119 10.65 22.20 14.36
CA ALA A 119 11.12 23.55 14.65
C ALA A 119 10.41 24.15 15.88
N ARG A 120 9.08 24.00 15.97
CA ARG A 120 8.28 24.46 17.13
C ARG A 120 8.69 23.75 18.41
N THR A 121 8.88 22.44 18.36
CA THR A 121 9.28 21.63 19.52
C THR A 121 10.72 21.90 19.94
N ALA A 122 11.65 22.06 18.99
CA ALA A 122 13.05 22.43 19.23
C ALA A 122 13.16 23.80 19.92
N LYS A 123 12.44 24.82 19.45
CA LYS A 123 12.40 26.15 20.09
C LYS A 123 11.91 26.05 21.55
N LYS A 124 10.84 25.31 21.81
CA LYS A 124 10.30 25.08 23.17
C LYS A 124 11.27 24.26 24.03
N ARG A 125 11.96 23.27 23.46
CA ARG A 125 12.97 22.43 24.13
C ARG A 125 14.18 23.27 24.56
N ALA A 126 14.71 24.10 23.66
CA ALA A 126 15.83 25.01 23.95
C ALA A 126 15.49 25.99 25.09
N LYS A 127 14.27 26.56 25.10
CA LYS A 127 13.81 27.43 26.21
C LYS A 127 13.78 26.68 27.55
N ARG A 128 13.31 25.43 27.57
CA ARG A 128 13.28 24.57 28.76
C ARG A 128 14.68 24.18 29.24
N GLN A 129 15.59 23.84 28.33
CA GLN A 129 16.98 23.52 28.66
C GLN A 129 17.70 24.71 29.30
N LYS A 130 17.60 25.91 28.70
CA LYS A 130 18.14 27.16 29.28
C LYS A 130 17.59 27.44 30.68
N ARG A 131 16.28 27.25 30.90
CA ARG A 131 15.67 27.41 32.24
C ARG A 131 16.20 26.36 33.23
N ARG A 132 16.36 25.10 32.80
CA ARG A 132 16.91 24.02 33.62
C ARG A 132 18.36 24.28 34.01
N GLU A 133 19.18 24.77 33.10
CA GLU A 133 20.58 25.14 33.34
C GLU A 133 20.69 26.28 34.36
N LYS A 134 19.89 27.35 34.21
CA LYS A 134 19.82 28.45 35.18
C LYS A 134 19.41 27.95 36.58
N LEU A 135 18.39 27.11 36.67
CA LEU A 135 17.97 26.50 37.94
C LEU A 135 19.06 25.62 38.57
N LYS A 136 19.78 24.84 37.75
CA LYS A 136 20.93 24.04 38.22
C LYS A 136 22.08 24.92 38.72
N ALA A 137 22.39 26.00 38.00
CA ALA A 137 23.43 26.95 38.41
C ALA A 137 23.05 27.66 39.73
N ALA A 138 21.80 28.13 39.86
CA ALA A 138 21.29 28.71 41.10
C ALA A 138 21.35 27.71 42.27
N ARG A 139 20.92 26.45 42.06
CA ARG A 139 21.04 25.39 43.07
C ARG A 139 22.50 25.12 43.47
N LYS A 140 23.43 25.10 42.52
CA LYS A 140 24.86 24.94 42.81
C LYS A 140 25.40 26.12 43.61
N ALA A 141 25.05 27.35 43.27
CA ALA A 141 25.44 28.54 44.02
C ALA A 141 24.90 28.54 45.45
N VAL A 142 23.62 28.20 45.64
CA VAL A 142 23.01 28.06 46.98
C VAL A 142 23.68 26.93 47.76
N SER A 143 23.91 25.77 47.13
CA SER A 143 24.63 24.66 47.75
C SER A 143 26.05 25.05 48.14
N PHE A 144 26.76 25.80 47.30
CA PHE A 144 28.13 26.26 47.56
C PHE A 144 28.17 27.25 48.73
N LEU A 145 27.24 28.21 48.77
CA LEU A 145 27.11 29.17 49.88
C LEU A 145 26.74 28.51 51.20
N LEU A 146 25.86 27.50 51.18
CA LEU A 146 25.51 26.73 52.37
C LEU A 146 26.69 25.88 52.87
N TYR A 147 27.49 25.31 51.97
CA TYR A 147 28.68 24.53 52.32
C TYR A 147 29.84 25.41 52.79
N SER A 148 30.01 26.61 52.23
CA SER A 148 31.06 27.56 52.65
C SER A 148 30.75 28.29 53.96
N CYS A 149 29.52 28.20 54.47
CA CYS A 149 29.10 28.76 55.75
C CYS A 149 29.01 27.70 56.87
N SER A 150 29.32 26.44 56.54
CA SER A 150 29.28 25.29 57.46
C SER A 150 30.68 24.76 57.83
N PHE A 151 31.73 25.51 57.51
CA PHE A 151 33.14 25.27 57.86
C PHE A 151 33.72 26.54 58.46
#